data_AF-A0AAN8UAZ7-F1
#
_entry.id   AF-A0AAN8UAZ7-F1
#
_cell.length_a   1.000
_cell.length_b   1.000
_cell.length_c   1.000
_cell.angle_alpha   90.00
_cell.angle_beta   90.00
_cell.angle_gamma   90.00
#
_symmetry.space_group_name_H-M   'P 1'
#
loop_
_entity.id
_entity.type
_entity.pdbx_description
1 polymer ?
#
loop_
_entity_poly.entity_id
_entity_poly.type
_entity_poly.pdbx_seq_one_letter_code
_entity_poly.pdbx_strand_id
1 'polypeptide(L)'
;MGSVQSSQEFKVGDINGWREPDPKNFQFYILWASRYTFYVGDSLNFEYNNDSVLVVGKWDYYHCNTDKPIFAFSNGKNIINLDRAGPFYFISGVPEHCKNGQRLLINVETHDFSPPQPYMVVSPSPSPLLSSEALARLTLAHVLVGLVASLLLPEYLYF
;
A
#
# COMPACT_ATOMS: atom_id res chain seq x y z
N MET A 1 -4.08 29.53 13.25
CA MET A 1 -4.02 28.28 14.00
C MET A 1 -3.67 27.15 13.04
N GLY A 2 -2.65 26.35 13.34
CA GLY A 2 -2.32 25.16 12.54
C GLY A 2 -3.45 24.13 12.67
N SER A 3 -3.74 23.43 11.58
CA SER A 3 -4.66 22.29 11.58
C SER A 3 -4.15 21.25 12.57
N VAL A 4 -4.98 20.92 13.57
CA VAL A 4 -4.74 19.76 14.43
C VAL A 4 -4.89 18.53 13.53
N GLN A 5 -3.79 17.84 13.25
CA GLN A 5 -3.85 16.55 12.57
C GLN A 5 -4.41 15.52 13.54
N SER A 6 -5.49 14.86 13.12
CA SER A 6 -6.10 13.78 13.88
C SER A 6 -5.28 12.52 13.68
N SER A 7 -4.70 12.00 14.76
CA SER A 7 -4.10 10.66 14.80
C SER A 7 -5.21 9.61 14.84
N GLN A 8 -5.07 8.54 14.04
CA GLN A 8 -5.98 7.40 14.02
C GLN A 8 -5.34 6.15 14.64
N GLU A 9 -6.12 5.42 15.45
CA GLU A 9 -5.76 4.07 15.91
C GLU A 9 -6.40 3.01 14.99
N PHE A 10 -5.59 2.09 14.49
CA PHE A 10 -6.03 0.97 13.66
C PHE A 10 -5.93 -0.35 14.44
N LYS A 11 -7.06 -1.02 14.65
CA LYS A 11 -7.08 -2.36 15.23
C LYS A 11 -6.64 -3.38 14.18
N VAL A 12 -5.46 -3.96 14.36
CA VAL A 12 -4.88 -4.92 13.42
C VAL A 12 -5.75 -6.18 13.34
N GLY A 13 -6.17 -6.55 12.13
CA GLY A 13 -7.06 -7.69 11.90
C GLY A 13 -8.53 -7.46 12.24
N ASP A 14 -8.93 -6.23 12.55
CA ASP A 14 -10.31 -5.84 12.93
C ASP A 14 -10.86 -6.72 14.06
N ILE A 15 -12.02 -7.36 13.86
CA ILE A 15 -12.63 -8.28 14.82
C ILE A 15 -11.81 -9.54 15.07
N ASN A 16 -10.93 -9.93 14.14
CA ASN A 16 -10.12 -11.15 14.28
C ASN A 16 -8.88 -10.93 15.17
N GLY A 17 -8.43 -9.69 15.31
CA GLY A 17 -7.20 -9.36 16.04
C GLY A 17 -5.94 -9.90 15.37
N TRP A 18 -4.86 -9.93 16.13
CA TRP A 18 -3.57 -10.50 15.74
C TRP A 18 -3.51 -11.98 16.11
N ARG A 19 -3.69 -12.83 15.11
CA ARG A 19 -3.64 -14.30 15.20
C ARG A 19 -3.17 -14.92 13.88
N GLU A 20 -2.87 -16.21 13.93
CA GLU A 20 -2.58 -17.00 12.75
C GLU A 20 -3.78 -16.99 11.79
N PRO A 21 -3.61 -16.60 10.51
CA PRO A 21 -4.68 -16.65 9.53
C PRO A 21 -5.14 -18.09 9.25
N ASP A 22 -6.36 -18.24 8.72
CA ASP A 22 -6.80 -19.51 8.16
C ASP A 22 -5.88 -19.89 6.98
N PRO A 23 -5.48 -21.17 6.82
CA PRO A 23 -4.64 -21.61 5.71
C PRO A 23 -5.19 -21.25 4.31
N LYS A 24 -6.50 -21.09 4.17
CA LYS A 24 -7.16 -20.63 2.93
C LYS A 24 -7.04 -19.13 2.70
N ASN A 25 -6.61 -18.37 3.69
CA ASN A 25 -6.48 -16.91 3.68
C ASN A 25 -5.13 -16.43 4.26
N PHE A 26 -4.03 -17.01 3.78
CA PHE A 26 -2.67 -16.64 4.21
C PHE A 26 -2.33 -15.15 3.96
N GLN A 27 -3.07 -14.47 3.07
CA GLN A 27 -2.88 -13.05 2.74
C GLN A 27 -3.70 -12.10 3.62
N PHE A 28 -4.33 -12.60 4.69
CA PHE A 28 -5.25 -11.83 5.53
C PHE A 28 -4.72 -10.44 5.93
N TYR A 29 -3.51 -10.35 6.45
CA TYR A 29 -2.95 -9.06 6.89
C TYR A 29 -2.53 -8.14 5.75
N ILE A 30 -2.18 -8.70 4.59
CA ILE A 30 -1.88 -7.91 3.39
C ILE A 30 -3.16 -7.23 2.90
N LEU A 31 -4.25 -7.98 2.82
CA LEU A 31 -5.57 -7.45 2.45
C LEU A 31 -6.12 -6.50 3.52
N TRP A 32 -5.87 -6.78 4.79
CA TRP A 32 -6.24 -5.87 5.88
C TRP A 32 -5.55 -4.52 5.70
N ALA A 33 -4.22 -4.53 5.49
CA ALA A 33 -3.40 -3.33 5.36
C ALA A 33 -3.74 -2.50 4.12
N SER A 34 -4.08 -3.15 3.00
CA SER A 34 -4.37 -2.45 1.73
C SER A 34 -5.64 -1.58 1.76
N ARG A 35 -6.45 -1.66 2.82
CA ARG A 35 -7.67 -0.84 2.98
C ARG A 35 -7.39 0.52 3.61
N TYR A 36 -6.17 0.78 4.05
CA TYR A 36 -5.82 1.97 4.81
C TYR A 36 -4.58 2.64 4.22
N THR A 37 -4.54 3.95 4.39
CA THR A 37 -3.31 4.75 4.28
C THR A 37 -2.91 5.13 5.69
N PHE A 38 -1.68 4.84 6.07
CA PHE A 38 -1.16 5.12 7.40
C PHE A 38 -0.31 6.37 7.35
N TYR A 39 -0.47 7.27 8.33
CA TYR A 39 0.32 8.49 8.42
C TYR A 39 1.16 8.53 9.70
N VAL A 40 2.22 9.33 9.66
CA VAL A 40 2.99 9.65 10.87
C VAL A 40 2.06 10.26 11.91
N GLY A 41 2.09 9.70 13.12
CA GLY A 41 1.21 10.06 14.23
C GLY A 41 0.09 9.06 14.49
N ASP A 42 -0.26 8.20 13.52
CA ASP A 42 -1.21 7.10 13.73
C ASP A 42 -0.65 6.00 14.65
N SER A 43 -1.49 5.05 15.02
CA SER A 43 -1.09 3.91 15.84
C SER A 43 -1.75 2.60 15.41
N LEU A 44 -1.05 1.49 15.67
CA LEU A 44 -1.55 0.14 15.48
C LEU A 44 -1.84 -0.50 16.83
N ASN A 45 -3.08 -0.93 17.03
CA ASN A 45 -3.49 -1.69 18.20
C ASN A 45 -3.52 -3.19 17.86
N PHE A 46 -2.56 -3.92 18.43
CA PHE A 46 -2.45 -5.36 18.35
C PHE A 46 -3.10 -5.99 19.59
N GLU A 47 -4.10 -6.83 19.37
CA GLU A 47 -4.74 -7.65 20.41
C GLU A 47 -4.59 -9.12 20.04
N TYR A 48 -4.01 -9.93 20.93
CA TYR A 48 -3.66 -11.33 20.65
C TYR A 48 -3.67 -12.19 21.91
N ASN A 49 -3.91 -13.49 21.72
CA ASN A 49 -3.89 -14.48 22.79
C ASN A 49 -2.77 -15.48 22.53
N ASN A 50 -1.91 -15.69 23.53
CA ASN A 50 -0.82 -16.68 23.50
C ASN A 50 0.11 -16.55 22.28
N ASP A 51 0.44 -15.32 21.91
CA ASP A 51 1.36 -14.98 20.83
C ASP A 51 2.17 -13.72 21.22
N SER A 52 2.88 -13.13 20.28
CA SER A 52 3.64 -11.91 20.42
C SER A 52 3.66 -11.13 19.11
N VAL A 53 4.05 -9.85 19.21
CA VAL A 53 4.30 -8.99 18.05
C VAL A 53 5.75 -8.58 18.11
N LEU A 54 6.48 -8.87 17.04
CA LEU A 54 7.86 -8.46 16.87
C LEU A 54 7.95 -7.39 15.78
N VAL A 55 8.61 -6.28 16.07
CA VAL A 55 9.01 -5.29 15.06
C VAL A 55 10.39 -5.69 14.56
N VAL A 56 10.53 -5.87 13.25
CA VAL A 56 11.74 -6.45 12.66
C VAL A 56 12.24 -5.67 11.45
N GLY A 57 13.43 -6.03 10.97
CA GLY A 57 13.93 -5.54 9.69
C GLY A 57 13.30 -6.26 8.49
N LYS A 58 13.50 -5.69 7.30
CA LYS A 58 13.00 -6.27 6.04
C LYS A 58 13.43 -7.72 5.84
N TRP A 59 14.70 -8.05 6.08
CA TRP A 59 15.21 -9.40 5.89
C TRP A 59 14.50 -10.40 6.81
N ASP A 60 14.39 -10.05 8.10
CA ASP A 60 13.78 -10.91 9.11
C ASP A 60 12.30 -11.15 8.85
N TYR A 61 11.59 -10.13 8.33
CA TYR A 61 10.19 -10.26 7.91
C TYR A 61 9.98 -11.33 6.83
N TYR A 62 10.84 -11.32 5.79
CA TYR A 62 10.69 -12.26 4.68
C TYR A 62 11.09 -13.69 5.07
N HIS A 63 12.02 -13.84 6.02
CA HIS A 63 12.52 -15.14 6.47
C HIS A 63 11.87 -15.62 7.77
N CYS A 64 10.94 -14.85 8.34
CA CYS A 64 10.34 -15.12 9.65
C CYS A 64 11.39 -15.35 10.74
N ASN A 65 12.45 -14.54 10.74
CA ASN A 65 13.51 -14.62 11.74
C ASN A 65 13.11 -13.85 13.00
N THR A 66 13.03 -14.58 14.11
CA THR A 66 12.59 -14.08 15.41
C THR A 66 13.73 -13.84 16.40
N ASP A 67 14.98 -14.09 16.01
CA ASP A 67 16.11 -14.16 16.94
C ASP A 67 16.52 -12.80 17.51
N LYS A 68 16.43 -11.75 16.69
CA LYS A 68 16.91 -10.40 17.02
C LYS A 68 15.91 -9.32 16.57
N PRO A 69 14.71 -9.28 17.17
CA PRO A 69 13.75 -8.25 16.84
C PRO A 69 14.25 -6.87 17.30
N ILE A 70 13.80 -5.82 16.61
CA ILE A 70 14.03 -4.43 17.02
C ILE A 70 13.24 -4.15 18.30
N PHE A 71 11.98 -4.61 18.34
CA PHE A 71 11.12 -4.57 19.52
C PHE A 71 10.31 -5.85 19.63
N ALA A 72 9.99 -6.27 20.84
CA ALA A 72 9.20 -7.47 21.13
C ALA A 72 8.12 -7.15 22.16
N PHE A 73 6.90 -7.60 21.89
CA PHE A 73 5.77 -7.40 22.79
C PHE A 73 5.01 -8.72 23.03
N SER A 74 4.72 -9.05 24.28
CA SER A 74 4.15 -10.36 24.68
C SER A 74 3.08 -10.29 25.77
N ASN A 75 2.55 -9.10 26.07
CA ASN A 75 1.54 -8.85 27.12
C ASN A 75 0.07 -9.01 26.64
N GLY A 76 -0.17 -9.53 25.42
CA GLY A 76 -1.50 -9.76 24.86
C GLY A 76 -2.20 -8.55 24.24
N LYS A 77 -1.80 -7.32 24.57
CA LYS A 77 -2.31 -6.10 23.92
C LYS A 77 -1.26 -4.99 23.89
N ASN A 78 -1.00 -4.43 22.72
CA ASN A 78 -0.06 -3.31 22.56
C ASN A 78 -0.55 -2.31 21.53
N ILE A 79 -0.30 -1.03 21.83
CA ILE A 79 -0.46 0.06 20.89
C ILE A 79 0.93 0.51 20.45
N ILE A 80 1.20 0.46 19.15
CA ILE A 80 2.47 0.84 18.56
C ILE A 80 2.24 2.11 17.73
N ASN A 81 2.92 3.19 18.09
CA ASN A 81 2.84 4.46 17.37
C ASN A 81 3.68 4.43 16.08
N LEU A 82 3.15 5.03 15.03
CA LEU A 82 3.82 5.19 13.74
C LEU A 82 4.53 6.54 13.73
N ASP A 83 5.78 6.52 14.18
CA ASP A 83 6.57 7.71 14.51
C ASP A 83 7.41 8.25 13.35
N ARG A 84 7.52 7.50 12.25
CA ARG A 84 8.31 7.87 11.08
C ARG A 84 7.64 7.42 9.79
N ALA A 85 7.97 8.09 8.70
CA ALA A 85 7.55 7.67 7.38
C ALA A 85 8.34 6.43 6.91
N GLY A 86 7.77 5.70 5.95
CA GLY A 86 8.36 4.53 5.33
C GLY A 86 7.86 3.20 5.92
N PRO A 87 8.56 2.10 5.62
CA PRO A 87 8.06 0.77 5.92
C PRO A 87 8.24 0.38 7.39
N PHE A 88 7.22 -0.29 7.92
CA PHE A 88 7.27 -1.04 9.18
C PHE A 88 6.95 -2.50 8.92
N TYR A 89 7.72 -3.38 9.57
CA TYR A 89 7.59 -4.82 9.42
C TYR A 89 7.28 -5.44 10.78
N PHE A 90 6.18 -6.18 10.84
CA PHE A 90 5.72 -6.88 12.04
C PHE A 90 5.58 -8.37 11.74
N ILE A 91 6.02 -9.21 12.66
CA ILE A 91 5.85 -10.67 12.58
C ILE A 91 5.38 -11.24 13.92
N SER A 92 4.74 -12.40 13.89
CA SER A 92 4.55 -13.21 15.10
C SER A 92 5.91 -13.65 15.63
N GLY A 93 6.06 -13.70 16.95
CA GLY A 93 7.24 -14.30 17.57
C GLY A 93 7.25 -15.83 17.57
N VAL A 94 6.18 -16.47 17.07
CA VAL A 94 6.17 -17.89 16.74
C VAL A 94 6.53 -18.04 15.26
N PRO A 95 7.70 -18.61 14.91
CA PRO A 95 8.17 -18.66 13.52
C PRO A 95 7.18 -19.33 12.55
N GLU A 96 6.50 -20.39 12.99
CA GLU A 96 5.51 -21.09 12.16
C GLU A 96 4.28 -20.22 11.87
N HIS A 97 3.78 -19.45 12.85
CA HIS A 97 2.67 -18.53 12.60
C HIS A 97 3.04 -17.46 11.58
N CYS A 98 4.26 -16.91 11.66
CA CYS A 98 4.76 -15.95 10.66
C CYS A 98 4.78 -16.57 9.25
N LYS A 99 5.29 -17.81 9.11
CA LYS A 99 5.32 -18.54 7.83
C LYS A 99 3.91 -18.79 7.29
N ASN A 100 2.95 -19.02 8.18
CA ASN A 100 1.54 -19.22 7.85
C ASN A 100 0.76 -17.90 7.64
N GLY A 101 1.47 -16.76 7.60
CA GLY A 101 0.91 -15.49 7.17
C GLY A 101 0.63 -14.50 8.29
N GLN A 102 0.94 -14.80 9.56
CA GLN A 102 0.85 -13.84 10.66
C GLN A 102 2.01 -12.85 10.66
N ARG A 103 2.01 -12.00 9.64
CA ARG A 103 2.99 -10.96 9.40
C ARG A 103 2.31 -9.77 8.71
N LEU A 104 2.73 -8.57 9.06
CA LEU A 104 2.16 -7.32 8.56
C LEU A 104 3.28 -6.40 8.05
N LEU A 105 3.11 -5.91 6.83
CA LEU A 105 3.89 -4.83 6.26
C LEU A 105 2.96 -3.65 6.02
N ILE A 106 3.32 -2.49 6.56
CA ILE A 106 2.68 -1.22 6.24
C ILE A 106 3.71 -0.21 5.75
N ASN A 107 3.27 0.74 4.94
CA ASN A 107 4.06 1.91 4.56
C ASN A 107 3.38 3.16 5.14
N VAL A 108 4.14 3.94 5.90
CA VAL A 108 3.65 5.14 6.59
C VAL A 108 4.03 6.36 5.76
N GLU A 109 3.07 7.24 5.52
CA GLU A 109 3.24 8.48 4.78
C GLU A 109 3.39 9.67 5.72
N THR A 110 4.03 10.74 5.24
CA THR A 110 3.92 12.04 5.89
C THR A 110 2.65 12.71 5.41
N HIS A 111 1.98 13.45 6.29
CA HIS A 111 0.92 14.31 5.83
C HIS A 111 1.50 15.40 4.91
N ASP A 112 0.96 15.51 3.70
CA ASP A 112 1.27 16.63 2.82
C ASP A 112 0.65 17.90 3.41
N PHE A 113 1.48 18.72 4.06
CA PHE A 113 1.14 20.12 4.25
C PHE A 113 1.30 20.81 2.90
N SER A 114 0.28 20.74 2.04
CA SER A 114 0.16 21.73 0.97
C SER A 114 0.00 23.09 1.66
N PRO A 115 0.96 24.03 1.50
CA PRO A 115 0.70 25.42 1.85
C PRO A 115 -0.55 25.84 1.06
N PRO A 116 -1.43 26.71 1.59
CA PRO A 116 -2.49 27.27 0.77
C PRO A 116 -1.83 27.86 -0.48
N GLN A 117 -2.10 27.27 -1.65
CA GLN A 117 -1.69 27.87 -2.90
C GLN A 117 -2.29 29.28 -2.90
N PRO A 118 -1.51 30.35 -3.08
CA PRO A 118 -2.09 31.63 -3.40
C PRO A 118 -2.92 31.40 -4.67
N TYR A 119 -4.23 31.61 -4.54
CA TYR A 119 -5.16 31.66 -5.66
C TYR A 119 -4.56 32.63 -6.69
N MET A 120 -3.95 32.09 -7.75
CA MET A 120 -3.65 32.90 -8.92
C MET A 120 -5.00 33.24 -9.53
N VAL A 121 -5.44 34.48 -9.29
CA VAL A 121 -6.55 35.07 -10.01
C VAL A 121 -6.20 34.97 -11.49
N VAL A 122 -6.91 34.11 -12.22
CA VAL A 122 -6.79 34.03 -13.67
C VAL A 122 -7.28 35.38 -14.22
N SER A 123 -6.34 36.26 -14.57
CA SER A 123 -6.66 37.42 -15.40
C SER A 123 -7.07 36.92 -16.79
N PRO A 124 -8.15 37.45 -17.40
CA PRO A 124 -8.53 37.06 -18.75
C PRO A 124 -7.46 37.51 -19.74
N SER A 125 -6.90 36.55 -20.47
CA SER A 125 -6.00 36.80 -21.60
C SER A 125 -6.79 37.49 -22.73
N PRO A 126 -6.25 38.50 -23.43
CA PRO A 126 -6.91 39.08 -24.60
C PRO A 126 -6.95 38.05 -25.74
N SER A 127 -8.15 37.76 -26.22
CA SER A 127 -8.40 36.90 -27.38
C SER A 127 -7.73 37.45 -28.64
N PRO A 128 -6.98 36.64 -29.42
CA PRO A 128 -6.76 36.96 -30.83
C PRO A 128 -8.04 36.65 -31.62
N LEU A 129 -8.49 37.65 -32.39
CA LEU A 129 -9.62 37.58 -33.30
C LEU A 129 -9.41 36.50 -34.38
N LEU A 130 -10.52 35.81 -34.67
CA LEU A 130 -10.73 34.79 -35.68
C LEU A 130 -10.43 35.32 -37.10
N SER A 131 -9.52 34.68 -37.85
CA SER A 131 -9.56 34.69 -39.31
C SER A 131 -9.98 33.31 -39.82
N SER A 132 -11.17 33.29 -40.39
CA SER A 132 -11.78 32.17 -41.10
C SER A 132 -10.96 31.85 -42.35
N GLU A 133 -10.51 30.62 -42.50
CA GLU A 133 -10.82 29.81 -43.69
C GLU A 133 -10.50 28.33 -43.44
N ALA A 134 -11.48 27.51 -43.79
CA ALA A 134 -11.52 26.08 -43.60
C ALA A 134 -10.47 25.34 -44.45
N LEU A 135 -10.07 24.15 -44.02
CA LEU A 135 -10.15 22.95 -44.86
C LEU A 135 -10.03 21.69 -43.99
N ALA A 136 -11.10 20.92 -44.03
CA ALA A 136 -11.24 19.61 -43.43
C ALA A 136 -10.15 18.62 -43.90
N ARG A 137 -9.60 17.83 -42.98
CA ARG A 137 -9.10 16.48 -43.27
C ARG A 137 -9.40 15.52 -42.10
N LEU A 138 -10.58 14.90 -42.17
CA LEU A 138 -10.82 13.61 -41.54
C LEU A 138 -10.08 12.55 -42.34
N THR A 139 -9.08 11.88 -41.76
CA THR A 139 -8.58 10.62 -42.30
C THR A 139 -8.96 9.49 -41.35
N LEU A 140 -10.04 8.82 -41.75
CA LEU A 140 -10.44 7.49 -41.32
C LEU A 140 -9.39 6.46 -41.79
N ALA A 141 -9.33 5.34 -41.08
CA ALA A 141 -8.72 4.05 -41.42
C ALA A 141 -7.27 3.81 -40.99
N HIS A 142 -7.12 2.99 -39.93
CA HIS A 142 -6.33 1.76 -39.96
C HIS A 142 -6.92 0.72 -38.98
N VAL A 143 -8.12 0.25 -39.27
CA VAL A 143 -8.56 -1.09 -38.84
C VAL A 143 -8.25 -2.01 -40.01
N LEU A 144 -7.04 -2.62 -40.05
CA LEU A 144 -6.72 -3.81 -40.88
C LEU A 144 -5.27 -4.33 -40.75
N VAL A 145 -4.70 -4.40 -39.55
CA VAL A 145 -3.51 -5.25 -39.31
C VAL A 145 -3.75 -6.22 -38.14
N GLY A 146 -4.91 -6.88 -38.17
CA GLY A 146 -5.28 -7.95 -37.23
C GLY A 146 -5.56 -9.29 -37.91
N LEU A 147 -5.34 -9.43 -39.23
CA LEU A 147 -5.80 -10.60 -40.00
C LEU A 147 -4.74 -11.25 -40.90
N VAL A 148 -3.46 -10.89 -40.79
CA VAL A 148 -2.39 -11.48 -41.63
C VAL A 148 -1.25 -12.15 -40.86
N ALA A 149 -1.25 -12.10 -39.52
CA ALA A 149 -0.23 -12.78 -38.70
C ALA A 149 -0.73 -14.09 -38.04
N SER A 150 -1.78 -14.69 -38.58
CA SER A 150 -2.35 -15.97 -38.10
C SER A 150 -1.99 -17.17 -38.97
N LEU A 151 -1.03 -17.05 -39.90
CA LEU A 151 -0.73 -18.12 -40.87
C LEU A 151 0.75 -18.50 -41.01
N LEU A 152 1.62 -18.14 -40.06
CA LEU A 152 2.98 -18.68 -40.03
C LEU A 152 3.36 -19.11 -38.61
N LEU A 153 2.65 -20.13 -38.11
CA LEU A 153 3.29 -21.15 -37.27
C LEU A 153 3.75 -22.25 -38.24
N PRO A 154 5.02 -22.66 -38.15
CA PRO A 154 5.22 -23.96 -37.51
C PRO A 154 6.40 -23.98 -36.52
N GLU A 155 6.19 -24.78 -35.48
CA GLU A 155 7.21 -25.49 -34.70
C GLU A 155 8.36 -24.69 -34.07
N TYR A 156 8.19 -24.27 -32.80
CA TYR A 156 9.24 -24.43 -31.78
C TYR A 156 8.58 -24.55 -30.40
N LEU A 157 8.19 -25.78 -30.06
CA LEU A 157 8.18 -26.25 -28.67
C LEU A 157 9.62 -26.64 -28.28
N TYR A 158 9.87 -26.67 -26.97
CA TYR A 158 11.07 -27.13 -26.26
C TYR A 158 12.19 -26.10 -26.04
N PHE A 159 12.07 -25.31 -24.96
CA PHE A 159 12.62 -25.66 -23.64
C PHE A 159 11.88 -24.89 -22.53
#